data_AF-A0A0M1IZS3-F1
#
_entry.id   AF-A0A0M1IZS3-F1
#
_cell.length_a   1.000
_cell.length_b   1.000
_cell.length_c   1.000
_cell.angle_alpha   90.00
_cell.angle_beta   90.00
_cell.angle_gamma   90.00
#
_symmetry.space_group_name_H-M   'P 1'
#
loop_
_entity.id
_entity.type
_entity.pdbx_description
1 polymer ?
#
loop_
_entity_poly.entity_id
_entity_poly.type
_entity_poly.pdbx_seq_one_letter_code
_entity_poly.pdbx_strand_id
1 'polypeptide(L)'
;MFKYSKVDKVLEQKLNLYTNKDEYILASDYIKYNEIKYKEILFNKKNLLAEEVKGIIYIDECNNIIRDENIQKSLVRLFYYYEIFFCLDKKSNIFKALRNEEDLCKENKDIELSMKALEFLQKEKIQNTEKVKNILLELPNLRKTTNDLLKEMKSIIENVANEEDFISEESFKKVYKIYKEILRLNFKNIKLIYSEINYYDDIKKSINKQRKSFSIRFNKKISEPLFKLEYQINYFKKLLKTYNEIAYMNEREYLKFIYNSEDININERLCIIRVKN
;
A
#
# COMPACT_ATOMS: atom_id res chain seq x y z
N MET A 1 2.26 -11.70 16.40
CA MET A 1 2.11 -10.48 15.57
C MET A 1 0.74 -9.88 15.81
N PHE A 2 0.68 -8.55 15.89
CA PHE A 2 -0.46 -7.80 16.36
C PHE A 2 -1.73 -8.00 15.52
N LYS A 3 -2.90 -8.09 16.16
CA LYS A 3 -4.16 -8.42 15.48
C LYS A 3 -5.38 -7.85 16.19
N TYR A 4 -6.53 -7.99 15.53
CA TYR A 4 -7.83 -7.88 16.17
C TYR A 4 -8.35 -9.26 16.54
N SER A 5 -8.81 -9.43 17.77
CA SER A 5 -9.27 -10.72 18.30
C SER A 5 -10.59 -10.59 19.04
N LYS A 6 -11.32 -11.70 19.21
CA LYS A 6 -12.57 -11.68 19.99
C LYS A 6 -12.27 -11.31 21.44
N VAL A 7 -13.11 -10.45 22.01
CA VAL A 7 -13.04 -10.09 23.43
C VAL A 7 -13.45 -11.27 24.32
N ASP A 8 -12.98 -11.28 25.57
CA ASP A 8 -13.48 -12.21 26.57
C ASP A 8 -14.94 -11.88 26.97
N LYS A 9 -15.61 -12.83 27.63
CA LYS A 9 -17.02 -12.69 28.03
C LYS A 9 -17.26 -11.54 29.01
N VAL A 10 -16.29 -11.20 29.85
CA VAL A 10 -16.44 -10.15 30.87
C VAL A 10 -16.48 -8.80 30.18
N LEU A 11 -15.54 -8.56 29.26
CA LEU A 11 -15.50 -7.35 28.46
C LEU A 11 -16.68 -7.28 27.49
N GLU A 12 -17.09 -8.39 26.88
CA GLU A 12 -18.28 -8.46 26.04
C GLU A 12 -19.54 -8.02 26.79
N GLN A 13 -19.77 -8.53 28.01
CA GLN A 13 -20.89 -8.13 28.86
C GLN A 13 -20.87 -6.64 29.20
N LYS A 14 -19.70 -6.08 29.51
CA LYS A 14 -19.53 -4.64 29.78
C LYS A 14 -19.88 -3.79 28.55
N LEU A 15 -19.61 -4.30 27.35
CA LEU A 15 -19.82 -3.59 26.09
C LEU A 15 -21.22 -3.79 25.47
N ASN A 16 -22.05 -4.69 26.02
CA ASN A 16 -23.40 -4.96 25.51
C ASN A 16 -24.27 -3.72 25.34
N LEU A 17 -24.12 -2.72 26.23
CA LEU A 17 -24.87 -1.46 26.15
C LEU A 17 -24.52 -0.61 24.92
N TYR A 18 -23.39 -0.89 24.28
CA TYR A 18 -22.95 -0.23 23.07
C TYR A 18 -23.23 -1.06 21.82
N THR A 19 -23.39 -2.38 21.94
CA THR A 19 -23.53 -3.31 20.82
C THR A 19 -24.94 -3.26 20.21
N ASN A 20 -25.03 -3.02 18.89
CA ASN A 20 -26.30 -3.12 18.17
C ASN A 20 -26.57 -4.55 17.69
N LYS A 21 -27.80 -4.80 17.24
CA LYS A 21 -28.21 -6.10 16.71
C LYS A 21 -27.33 -6.57 15.55
N ASP A 22 -26.93 -7.84 15.62
CA ASP A 22 -26.10 -8.57 14.65
C ASP A 22 -24.66 -8.05 14.53
N GLU A 23 -24.19 -7.27 15.51
CA GLU A 23 -22.79 -6.87 15.61
C GLU A 23 -21.98 -7.87 16.45
N TYR A 24 -20.71 -8.02 16.11
CA TYR A 24 -19.73 -8.72 16.94
C TYR A 24 -18.54 -7.81 17.25
N ILE A 25 -17.90 -8.09 18.38
CA ILE A 25 -16.86 -7.24 18.94
C ILE A 25 -15.49 -7.86 18.66
N LEU A 26 -14.57 -7.05 18.17
CA LEU A 26 -13.15 -7.35 18.12
C LEU A 26 -12.36 -6.31 18.91
N ALA A 27 -11.32 -6.73 19.60
CA ALA A 27 -10.36 -5.85 20.27
C ALA A 27 -8.99 -5.95 19.63
N SER A 28 -8.31 -4.82 19.51
CA SER A 28 -6.89 -4.79 19.19
C SER A 28 -6.06 -5.37 20.33
N ASP A 29 -4.77 -5.59 20.06
CA ASP A 29 -3.77 -5.64 21.12
C ASP A 29 -3.54 -4.24 21.73
N TYR A 30 -2.81 -4.17 22.84
CA TYR A 30 -2.53 -2.91 23.51
C TYR A 30 -1.51 -2.05 22.75
N ILE A 31 -1.77 -0.74 22.69
CA ILE A 31 -0.78 0.28 22.37
C ILE A 31 -0.53 1.17 23.60
N LYS A 32 0.67 1.72 23.74
CA LYS A 32 1.03 2.64 24.82
C LYS A 32 1.03 4.09 24.33
N TYR A 33 0.27 4.94 25.02
CA TYR A 33 0.17 6.38 24.78
C TYR A 33 0.20 7.11 26.12
N ASN A 34 1.07 8.11 26.30
CA ASN A 34 1.23 8.86 27.56
C ASN A 34 1.30 7.95 28.80
N GLU A 35 2.16 6.93 28.76
CA GLU A 35 2.35 5.93 29.84
C GLU A 35 1.14 5.01 30.14
N ILE A 36 0.01 5.18 29.47
CA ILE A 36 -1.19 4.35 29.63
C ILE A 36 -1.34 3.41 28.43
N LYS A 37 -1.79 2.18 28.68
CA LYS A 37 -2.11 1.21 27.63
C LYS A 37 -3.57 1.31 27.22
N TYR A 38 -3.81 1.31 25.92
CA TYR A 38 -5.14 1.41 25.33
C TYR A 38 -5.41 0.29 24.33
N LYS A 39 -6.69 -0.08 24.19
CA LYS A 39 -7.22 -0.95 23.13
C LYS A 39 -8.28 -0.23 22.32
N GLU A 40 -8.30 -0.53 21.03
CA GLU A 40 -9.41 -0.22 20.15
C GLU A 40 -10.39 -1.39 20.13
N ILE A 41 -11.65 -1.07 20.39
CA ILE A 41 -12.78 -1.99 20.33
C ILE A 41 -13.59 -1.65 19.09
N LEU A 42 -13.67 -2.61 18.18
CA LEU A 42 -14.42 -2.52 16.93
C LEU A 42 -15.74 -3.27 17.05
N PHE A 43 -16.83 -2.59 16.71
CA PHE A 43 -18.15 -3.19 16.55
C PHE A 43 -18.38 -3.45 15.07
N ASN A 44 -18.32 -4.72 14.67
CA ASN A 44 -18.34 -5.12 13.26
C ASN A 44 -19.70 -5.72 12.91
N LYS A 45 -20.20 -5.41 11.72
CA LYS A 45 -21.39 -6.03 11.16
C LYS A 45 -21.04 -6.71 9.85
N LYS A 46 -21.42 -7.98 9.72
CA LYS A 46 -21.24 -8.73 8.48
C LYS A 46 -22.43 -8.48 7.55
N ASN A 47 -22.17 -7.87 6.41
CA ASN A 47 -23.13 -7.75 5.31
C ASN A 47 -22.81 -8.82 4.24
N LEU A 48 -23.73 -9.01 3.29
CA LEU A 48 -23.58 -10.00 2.20
C LEU A 48 -22.28 -9.85 1.38
N LEU A 49 -21.77 -8.62 1.26
CA LEU A 49 -20.63 -8.29 0.40
C LEU A 49 -19.34 -7.97 1.17
N ALA A 50 -19.45 -7.52 2.42
CA ALA A 50 -18.32 -7.02 3.18
C ALA A 50 -18.60 -7.04 4.69
N GLU A 51 -17.50 -7.11 5.44
CA GLU A 51 -17.46 -6.79 6.86
C GLU A 51 -17.23 -5.28 7.01
N GLU A 52 -18.03 -4.62 7.85
CA GLU A 52 -17.99 -3.18 8.04
C GLU A 52 -17.89 -2.84 9.53
N VAL A 53 -17.03 -1.89 9.87
CA VAL A 53 -16.92 -1.34 11.23
C VAL A 53 -18.04 -0.32 11.42
N LYS A 54 -18.97 -0.60 12.32
CA LYS A 54 -20.13 0.23 12.66
C LYS A 54 -19.95 1.07 13.92
N GLY A 55 -18.88 0.86 14.65
CA GLY A 55 -18.59 1.62 15.85
C GLY A 55 -17.21 1.36 16.40
N ILE A 56 -16.67 2.36 17.09
CA ILE A 56 -15.39 2.29 17.77
C ILE A 56 -15.54 2.75 19.22
N ILE A 57 -14.88 2.06 20.15
CA ILE A 57 -14.65 2.52 21.52
C ILE A 57 -13.17 2.31 21.86
N TYR A 58 -12.62 3.20 22.67
CA TYR A 58 -11.31 3.00 23.28
C TYR A 58 -11.45 2.64 24.76
N ILE A 59 -10.64 1.69 25.22
CA ILE A 59 -10.55 1.32 26.62
C ILE A 59 -9.10 1.37 27.12
N ASP A 60 -8.89 1.68 28.40
CA ASP A 60 -7.59 1.53 29.06
C ASP A 60 -7.34 0.09 29.55
N GLU A 61 -6.17 -0.14 30.16
CA GLU A 61 -5.79 -1.41 30.79
C GLU A 61 -6.68 -1.88 31.94
N CYS A 62 -7.44 -0.96 32.54
CA CYS A 62 -8.45 -1.25 33.57
C CYS A 62 -9.85 -1.45 32.95
N ASN A 63 -9.94 -1.58 31.62
CA ASN A 63 -11.16 -1.66 30.83
C ASN A 63 -12.08 -0.44 30.97
N ASN A 64 -11.60 0.72 31.45
CA ASN A 64 -12.41 1.94 31.50
C ASN A 64 -12.56 2.51 30.11
N ILE A 65 -13.78 2.96 29.79
CA ILE A 65 -14.06 3.57 28.49
C ILE A 65 -13.51 4.99 28.47
N ILE A 66 -12.72 5.30 27.45
CA ILE A 66 -12.14 6.63 27.27
C ILE A 66 -13.19 7.58 26.72
N ARG A 67 -13.40 8.69 27.44
CA ARG A 67 -14.37 9.75 27.08
C ARG A 67 -13.74 11.08 26.70
N ASP A 68 -12.49 11.30 27.07
CA ASP A 68 -11.77 12.52 26.71
C ASP A 68 -11.57 12.58 25.19
N GLU A 69 -12.16 13.59 24.55
CA GLU A 69 -12.11 13.75 23.09
C GLU A 69 -10.70 13.96 22.55
N ASN A 70 -9.82 14.61 23.32
CA ASN A 70 -8.44 14.85 22.88
C ASN A 70 -7.66 13.55 22.90
N ILE A 71 -7.84 12.72 23.93
CA ILE A 71 -7.26 11.38 23.98
C ILE A 71 -7.84 10.52 22.84
N GLN A 72 -9.15 10.54 22.62
CA GLN A 72 -9.77 9.80 21.52
C GLN A 72 -9.20 10.20 20.15
N LYS A 73 -9.02 11.50 19.87
CA LYS A 73 -8.38 11.98 18.63
C LYS A 73 -6.97 11.42 18.44
N SER A 74 -6.16 11.41 19.49
CA SER A 74 -4.82 10.81 19.45
C SER A 74 -4.89 9.30 19.20
N LEU A 75 -5.78 8.59 19.89
CA LEU A 75 -5.93 7.15 19.76
C LEU A 75 -6.43 6.75 18.36
N VAL A 76 -7.40 7.46 17.78
CA VAL A 76 -7.87 7.16 16.41
C VAL A 76 -6.73 7.21 15.41
N ARG A 77 -5.88 8.23 15.50
CA ARG A 77 -4.72 8.37 14.61
C ARG A 77 -3.73 7.22 14.81
N LEU A 78 -3.42 6.85 16.06
CA LEU A 78 -2.51 5.74 16.35
C LEU A 78 -3.08 4.41 15.85
N PHE A 79 -4.37 4.15 16.08
CA PHE A 79 -5.01 2.91 15.65
C PHE A 79 -5.27 2.83 14.14
N TYR A 80 -5.40 3.96 13.46
CA TYR A 80 -5.40 4.01 12.00
C TYR A 80 -4.08 3.47 11.44
N TYR A 81 -2.94 3.98 11.94
CA TYR A 81 -1.63 3.48 11.54
C TYR A 81 -1.32 2.08 12.09
N TYR A 82 -1.88 1.70 13.25
CA TYR A 82 -1.79 0.36 13.79
C TYR A 82 -2.28 -0.66 12.76
N GLU A 83 -3.46 -0.40 12.16
CA GLU A 83 -4.05 -1.26 11.16
C GLU A 83 -3.17 -1.38 9.90
N ILE A 84 -2.64 -0.25 9.42
CA ILE A 84 -1.83 -0.20 8.19
C ILE A 84 -0.49 -0.91 8.37
N PHE A 85 0.15 -0.75 9.53
CA PHE A 85 1.52 -1.24 9.74
C PHE A 85 1.56 -2.63 10.38
N PHE A 86 0.73 -2.90 11.39
CA PHE A 86 0.92 -4.04 12.28
C PHE A 86 -0.06 -5.19 12.06
N CYS A 87 -1.25 -4.94 11.49
CA CYS A 87 -2.26 -5.99 11.22
C CYS A 87 -2.08 -6.65 9.86
N LEU A 88 -1.27 -7.71 9.76
CA LEU A 88 -0.95 -8.38 8.48
C LEU A 88 -2.15 -8.96 7.71
N ASP A 89 -3.22 -9.31 8.42
CA ASP A 89 -4.43 -9.90 7.85
C ASP A 89 -5.33 -8.87 7.16
N LYS A 90 -5.19 -7.57 7.52
CA LYS A 90 -6.03 -6.49 7.00
C LYS A 90 -5.71 -6.12 5.57
N LYS A 91 -6.72 -5.76 4.79
CA LYS A 91 -6.57 -5.35 3.37
C LYS A 91 -5.73 -4.09 3.18
N SER A 92 -5.80 -3.19 4.16
CA SER A 92 -5.06 -1.94 4.25
C SER A 92 -3.57 -2.12 4.58
N ASN A 93 -3.13 -3.34 4.95
CA ASN A 93 -1.76 -3.55 5.39
C ASN A 93 -0.72 -3.27 4.30
N ILE A 94 0.31 -2.50 4.65
CA ILE A 94 1.35 -2.07 3.71
C ILE A 94 2.16 -3.22 3.11
N PHE A 95 2.36 -4.32 3.84
CA PHE A 95 3.16 -5.44 3.38
C PHE A 95 2.50 -6.26 2.26
N LYS A 96 1.25 -5.93 1.88
CA LYS A 96 0.68 -6.45 0.63
C LYS A 96 1.41 -5.96 -0.61
N ALA A 97 2.19 -4.88 -0.49
CA ALA A 97 3.06 -4.39 -1.56
C ALA A 97 4.43 -5.09 -1.58
N LEU A 98 4.78 -5.87 -0.55
CA LEU A 98 6.06 -6.58 -0.48
C LEU A 98 6.07 -7.73 -1.49
N ARG A 99 7.15 -7.82 -2.26
CA ARG A 99 7.34 -8.84 -3.29
C ARG A 99 8.42 -9.82 -2.86
N ASN A 100 8.18 -11.10 -3.12
CA ASN A 100 9.18 -12.14 -2.88
C ASN A 100 10.27 -12.09 -3.97
N GLU A 101 11.37 -12.80 -3.74
CA GLU A 101 12.50 -12.84 -4.68
C GLU A 101 12.13 -13.44 -6.03
N GLU A 102 11.22 -14.42 -6.07
CA GLU A 102 10.77 -15.02 -7.33
C GLU A 102 10.05 -14.01 -8.22
N ASP A 103 9.19 -13.19 -7.62
CA ASP A 103 8.42 -12.16 -8.33
C ASP A 103 9.35 -11.05 -8.85
N LEU A 104 10.37 -10.67 -8.08
CA LEU A 104 11.41 -9.72 -8.53
C LEU A 104 12.23 -10.32 -9.68
N CYS A 105 12.64 -11.59 -9.57
CA CYS A 105 13.38 -12.28 -10.62
C CYS A 105 12.58 -12.41 -11.92
N LYS A 106 11.29 -12.76 -11.84
CA LYS A 106 10.39 -12.85 -13.00
C LYS A 106 10.24 -11.51 -13.70
N GLU A 107 10.06 -10.44 -12.94
CA GLU A 107 9.98 -9.09 -13.49
C GLU A 107 11.28 -8.65 -14.18
N ASN A 108 12.44 -8.92 -13.58
CA ASN A 108 13.72 -8.58 -14.21
C ASN A 108 13.89 -9.30 -15.55
N LYS A 109 13.50 -10.58 -15.62
CA LYS A 109 13.49 -11.34 -16.90
C LYS A 109 12.53 -10.71 -17.93
N ASP A 110 11.35 -10.29 -17.50
CA ASP A 110 10.38 -9.63 -18.37
C ASP A 110 10.88 -8.27 -18.87
N ILE A 111 11.64 -7.54 -18.03
CA ILE A 111 12.31 -6.29 -18.39
C ILE A 111 13.43 -6.58 -19.41
N GLU A 112 14.28 -7.58 -19.20
CA GLU A 112 15.31 -7.99 -20.15
C GLU A 112 14.73 -8.34 -21.53
N LEU A 113 13.60 -9.06 -21.56
CA LEU A 113 12.89 -9.35 -22.82
C LEU A 113 12.34 -8.07 -23.46
N SER A 114 11.81 -7.15 -22.66
CA SER A 114 11.32 -5.86 -23.16
C SER A 114 12.46 -5.00 -23.74
N MET A 115 13.64 -5.05 -23.13
CA MET A 115 14.85 -4.39 -23.61
C MET A 115 15.29 -4.93 -24.98
N LYS A 116 15.33 -6.25 -25.16
CA LYS A 116 15.61 -6.89 -26.46
C LYS A 116 14.63 -6.44 -27.56
N ALA A 117 13.37 -6.24 -27.20
CA ALA A 117 12.36 -5.73 -28.13
C ALA A 117 12.66 -4.28 -28.55
N LEU A 118 13.05 -3.42 -27.61
CA LEU A 118 13.43 -2.03 -27.91
C LEU A 118 14.68 -1.96 -28.78
N GLU A 119 15.68 -2.81 -28.55
CA GLU A 119 16.87 -2.92 -29.41
C GLU A 119 16.50 -3.34 -30.84
N PHE A 120 15.58 -4.29 -30.99
CA PHE A 120 15.05 -4.68 -32.29
C PHE A 120 14.34 -3.50 -32.98
N LEU A 121 13.44 -2.80 -32.28
CA LEU A 121 12.73 -1.65 -32.83
C LEU A 121 13.69 -0.49 -33.19
N GLN A 122 14.76 -0.31 -32.43
CA GLN A 122 15.81 0.68 -32.73
C GLN A 122 16.56 0.33 -34.02
N LYS A 123 16.90 -0.95 -34.26
CA LYS A 123 17.48 -1.43 -35.52
C LYS A 123 16.56 -1.19 -36.72
N GLU A 124 15.26 -1.30 -36.49
CA GLU A 124 14.19 -0.97 -37.46
C GLU A 124 13.95 0.54 -37.61
N LYS A 125 14.81 1.39 -37.02
CA LYS A 125 14.75 2.86 -37.07
C LYS A 125 13.45 3.45 -36.51
N ILE A 126 12.79 2.75 -35.58
CA ILE A 126 11.66 3.30 -34.84
C ILE A 126 12.17 4.35 -33.85
N GLN A 127 11.61 5.55 -33.92
CA GLN A 127 12.01 6.68 -33.08
C GLN A 127 11.54 6.50 -31.63
N ASN A 128 12.19 7.22 -30.70
CA ASN A 128 11.83 7.30 -29.27
C ASN A 128 11.93 5.98 -28.47
N THR A 129 12.50 4.92 -29.04
CA THR A 129 12.73 3.65 -28.33
C THR A 129 13.66 3.83 -27.13
N GLU A 130 14.68 4.68 -27.23
CA GLU A 130 15.63 4.95 -26.14
C GLU A 130 14.96 5.59 -24.92
N LYS A 131 13.91 6.38 -25.12
CA LYS A 131 13.18 7.03 -24.01
C LYS A 131 12.49 5.99 -23.12
N VAL A 132 11.78 5.04 -23.73
CA VAL A 132 11.15 3.93 -23.02
C VAL A 132 12.20 2.97 -22.43
N LYS A 133 13.33 2.83 -23.11
CA LYS A 133 14.45 1.99 -22.64
C LYS A 133 15.05 2.50 -21.33
N ASN A 134 15.25 3.81 -21.19
CA ASN A 134 15.77 4.41 -19.95
C ASN A 134 14.85 4.14 -18.75
N ILE A 135 13.53 4.23 -18.95
CA ILE A 135 12.57 3.85 -17.89
C ILE A 135 12.76 2.40 -17.48
N LEU A 136 12.82 1.47 -18.43
CA LEU A 136 12.97 0.04 -18.14
C LEU A 136 14.29 -0.30 -17.45
N LEU A 137 15.36 0.48 -17.66
CA LEU A 137 16.64 0.33 -16.96
C LEU A 137 16.58 0.80 -15.50
N GLU A 138 15.88 1.90 -15.22
CA GLU A 138 15.82 2.49 -13.89
C GLU A 138 14.79 1.83 -12.97
N LEU A 139 13.69 1.33 -13.53
CA LEU A 139 12.57 0.73 -12.79
C LEU A 139 12.96 -0.41 -11.83
N PRO A 140 13.78 -1.41 -12.24
CA PRO A 140 14.20 -2.49 -11.35
C PRO A 140 14.82 -1.99 -10.06
N ASN A 141 15.67 -0.95 -10.15
CA ASN A 141 16.36 -0.42 -8.99
C ASN A 141 15.40 0.25 -8.02
N LEU A 142 14.49 1.11 -8.51
CA LEU A 142 13.47 1.75 -7.67
C LEU A 142 12.57 0.72 -6.96
N ARG A 143 12.16 -0.33 -7.67
CA ARG A 143 11.30 -1.39 -7.13
C ARG A 143 12.06 -2.23 -6.09
N LYS A 144 13.33 -2.55 -6.36
CA LYS A 144 14.20 -3.23 -5.40
C LYS A 144 14.39 -2.41 -4.12
N THR A 145 14.75 -1.13 -4.23
CA THR A 145 14.90 -0.25 -3.06
C THR A 145 13.61 -0.14 -2.25
N THR A 146 12.46 -0.05 -2.91
CA THR A 146 11.15 -0.05 -2.24
C THR A 146 10.91 -1.36 -1.48
N ASN A 147 11.26 -2.50 -2.09
CA ASN A 147 11.13 -3.81 -1.46
C ASN A 147 12.07 -3.98 -0.26
N ASP A 148 13.29 -3.46 -0.35
CA ASP A 148 14.27 -3.48 0.73
C ASP A 148 13.81 -2.63 1.92
N LEU A 149 13.23 -1.44 1.69
CA LEU A 149 12.61 -0.64 2.76
C LEU A 149 11.40 -1.33 3.39
N LEU A 150 10.58 -2.04 2.61
CA LEU A 150 9.48 -2.84 3.17
C LEU A 150 10.01 -3.98 4.03
N LYS A 151 11.10 -4.64 3.65
CA LYS A 151 11.76 -5.65 4.49
C LYS A 151 12.32 -5.04 5.78
N GLU A 152 12.97 -3.88 5.69
CA GLU A 152 13.47 -3.13 6.85
C GLU A 152 12.33 -2.77 7.82
N MET A 153 11.25 -2.19 7.30
CA MET A 153 10.05 -1.85 8.07
C MET A 153 9.46 -3.09 8.75
N LYS A 154 9.40 -4.22 8.05
CA LYS A 154 8.92 -5.49 8.60
C LYS A 154 9.81 -5.97 9.75
N SER A 155 11.13 -5.93 9.56
CA SER A 155 12.08 -6.32 10.60
C SER A 155 11.96 -5.45 11.86
N ILE A 156 11.77 -4.14 11.71
CA ILE A 156 11.54 -3.24 12.85
C ILE A 156 10.26 -3.63 13.59
N ILE A 157 9.18 -3.93 12.87
CA ILE A 157 7.92 -4.35 13.48
C ILE A 157 8.04 -5.71 14.19
N GLU A 158 8.77 -6.65 13.60
CA GLU A 158 9.06 -7.95 14.22
C GLU A 158 9.90 -7.77 15.50
N ASN A 159 10.89 -6.89 15.50
CA ASN A 159 11.68 -6.58 16.69
C ASN A 159 10.82 -5.91 17.78
N VAL A 160 9.98 -4.94 17.42
CA VAL A 160 9.02 -4.33 18.36
C VAL A 160 8.12 -5.41 18.98
N ALA A 161 7.62 -6.35 18.19
CA ALA A 161 6.76 -7.43 18.70
C ALA A 161 7.50 -8.45 19.59
N ASN A 162 8.83 -8.56 19.48
CA ASN A 162 9.65 -9.50 20.26
C ASN A 162 10.24 -8.86 21.53
N GLU A 163 10.57 -7.57 21.47
CA GLU A 163 11.23 -6.82 22.56
C GLU A 163 10.23 -6.05 23.42
N GLU A 164 9.11 -5.62 22.84
CA GLU A 164 8.07 -4.84 23.53
C GLU A 164 6.77 -5.64 23.60
N ASP A 165 6.14 -5.69 24.78
CA ASP A 165 4.81 -6.30 24.94
C ASP A 165 3.69 -5.49 24.24
N PHE A 166 3.98 -4.26 23.82
CA PHE A 166 3.02 -3.29 23.29
C PHE A 166 3.70 -2.31 22.33
N ILE A 167 2.93 -1.76 21.38
CA ILE A 167 3.43 -0.74 20.45
C ILE A 167 3.40 0.62 21.13
N SER A 168 4.53 1.32 21.18
CA SER A 168 4.63 2.68 21.72
C SER A 168 4.59 3.75 20.63
N GLU A 169 4.42 5.01 21.01
CA GLU A 169 4.59 6.15 20.10
C GLU A 169 5.94 6.17 19.40
N GLU A 170 7.00 5.74 20.08
CA GLU A 170 8.35 5.69 19.53
C GLU A 170 8.44 4.62 18.44
N SER A 171 7.82 3.47 18.67
CA SER A 171 7.67 2.38 17.70
C SER A 171 6.93 2.89 16.44
N PHE A 172 5.85 3.67 16.61
CA PHE A 172 5.16 4.33 15.50
C PHE A 172 6.05 5.32 14.75
N LYS A 173 6.79 6.19 15.44
CA LYS A 173 7.67 7.20 14.80
C LYS A 173 8.74 6.54 13.93
N LYS A 174 9.37 5.47 14.43
CA LYS A 174 10.37 4.68 13.67
C LYS A 174 9.77 4.11 12.38
N VAL A 175 8.63 3.44 12.49
CA VAL A 175 7.94 2.81 11.37
C VAL A 175 7.42 3.85 10.36
N TYR A 176 6.86 4.96 10.85
CA TYR A 176 6.29 6.03 10.02
C TYR A 176 7.36 6.77 9.20
N LYS A 177 8.59 6.87 9.70
CA LYS A 177 9.71 7.44 8.93
C LYS A 177 9.98 6.62 7.66
N ILE A 178 10.06 5.31 7.78
CA ILE A 178 10.27 4.41 6.62
C ILE A 178 9.07 4.43 5.69
N TYR A 179 7.86 4.45 6.25
CA TYR A 179 6.64 4.58 5.47
C TYR A 179 6.66 5.80 4.54
N LYS A 180 7.10 6.97 5.03
CA LYS A 180 7.26 8.17 4.20
C LYS A 180 8.26 7.99 3.08
N GLU A 181 9.38 7.31 3.31
CA GLU A 181 10.35 7.01 2.25
C GLU A 181 9.78 6.07 1.19
N ILE A 182 9.01 5.05 1.59
CA ILE A 182 8.29 4.16 0.67
C ILE A 182 7.30 4.96 -0.19
N LEU A 183 6.54 5.87 0.40
CA LEU A 183 5.62 6.74 -0.34
C LEU A 183 6.36 7.61 -1.38
N ARG A 184 7.53 8.16 -1.03
CA ARG A 184 8.38 8.94 -1.95
C ARG A 184 8.90 8.10 -3.10
N LEU A 185 9.39 6.89 -2.83
CA LEU A 185 9.88 5.99 -3.89
C LEU A 185 8.76 5.55 -4.83
N ASN A 186 7.57 5.25 -4.29
CA ASN A 186 6.39 4.95 -5.09
C ASN A 186 6.04 6.12 -6.02
N PHE A 187 6.10 7.36 -5.51
CA PHE A 187 5.90 8.55 -6.31
C PHE A 187 6.95 8.72 -7.40
N LYS A 188 8.25 8.54 -7.08
CA LYS A 188 9.34 8.56 -8.06
C LYS A 188 9.16 7.52 -9.16
N ASN A 189 8.75 6.31 -8.81
CA ASN A 189 8.43 5.24 -9.76
C ASN A 189 7.29 5.64 -10.72
N ILE A 190 6.23 6.29 -10.21
CA ILE A 190 5.13 6.80 -11.03
C ILE A 190 5.60 7.95 -11.94
N LYS A 191 6.40 8.89 -11.41
CA LYS A 191 6.94 10.03 -12.18
C LYS A 191 7.89 9.59 -13.30
N LEU A 192 8.73 8.58 -13.04
CA LEU A 192 9.60 7.98 -14.05
C LEU A 192 8.78 7.38 -15.20
N ILE A 193 7.71 6.65 -14.90
CA ILE A 193 6.80 6.12 -15.93
C ILE A 193 6.06 7.26 -16.63
N TYR A 194 5.66 8.29 -15.90
CA TYR A 194 4.93 9.41 -16.48
C TYR A 194 5.77 10.25 -17.46
N SER A 195 7.09 10.35 -17.28
CA SER A 195 7.95 11.24 -18.08
C SER A 195 7.88 10.95 -19.58
N GLU A 196 7.63 9.70 -19.97
CA GLU A 196 7.59 9.26 -21.37
C GLU A 196 6.18 8.88 -21.85
N ILE A 197 5.12 9.35 -21.18
CA ILE A 197 3.72 9.04 -21.50
C ILE A 197 3.39 9.24 -22.99
N ASN A 198 3.97 10.28 -23.61
CA ASN A 198 3.72 10.66 -25.00
C ASN A 198 4.26 9.66 -26.01
N TYR A 199 5.17 8.76 -25.63
CA TYR A 199 5.82 7.82 -26.56
C TYR A 199 5.20 6.41 -26.53
N TYR A 200 4.41 6.09 -25.50
CA TYR A 200 3.87 4.75 -25.30
C TYR A 200 2.94 4.28 -26.43
N ASP A 201 2.09 5.16 -26.96
CA ASP A 201 1.17 4.79 -28.04
C ASP A 201 1.89 4.55 -29.37
N ASP A 202 2.94 5.31 -29.65
CA ASP A 202 3.69 5.16 -30.90
C ASP A 202 4.57 3.91 -30.89
N ILE A 203 5.19 3.60 -29.76
CA ILE A 203 5.91 2.33 -29.58
C ILE A 203 4.92 1.16 -29.69
N LYS A 204 3.75 1.24 -29.04
CA LYS A 204 2.73 0.18 -29.15
C LYS A 204 2.23 -0.04 -30.58
N LYS A 205 1.97 1.03 -31.34
CA LYS A 205 1.62 0.94 -32.77
C LYS A 205 2.73 0.24 -33.57
N SER A 206 3.98 0.59 -33.29
CA SER A 206 5.16 0.00 -33.95
C SER A 206 5.29 -1.49 -33.64
N ILE A 207 5.11 -1.90 -32.38
CA ILE A 207 5.07 -3.32 -31.98
C ILE A 207 3.99 -4.06 -32.76
N ASN A 208 2.76 -3.51 -32.80
CA ASN A 208 1.64 -4.14 -33.49
C ASN A 208 1.87 -4.28 -35.00
N LYS A 209 2.54 -3.30 -35.63
CA LYS A 209 2.93 -3.38 -37.04
C LYS A 209 3.94 -4.50 -37.26
N GLN A 210 4.99 -4.57 -36.45
CA GLN A 210 6.04 -5.58 -36.59
C GLN A 210 5.52 -6.99 -36.34
N ARG A 211 4.67 -7.18 -35.33
CA ARG A 211 4.08 -8.50 -35.00
C ARG A 211 3.16 -9.07 -36.09
N LYS A 212 2.62 -8.24 -36.98
CA LYS A 212 1.81 -8.69 -38.13
C LYS A 212 2.66 -9.28 -39.26
N SER A 213 3.97 -9.00 -39.28
CA SER A 213 4.88 -9.59 -40.27
C SER A 213 5.03 -11.09 -40.02
N PHE A 214 4.85 -11.90 -41.06
CA PHE A 214 4.99 -13.36 -41.00
C PHE A 214 6.40 -13.79 -40.56
N SER A 215 7.45 -13.07 -41.00
CA SER A 215 8.84 -13.36 -40.62
C SER A 215 9.10 -13.18 -39.11
N ILE A 216 8.35 -12.29 -38.46
CA ILE A 216 8.47 -12.01 -37.03
C ILE A 216 7.56 -12.92 -36.22
N ARG A 217 6.34 -13.18 -36.71
CA ARG A 217 5.33 -13.99 -36.00
C ARG A 217 5.85 -15.36 -35.59
N PHE A 218 6.60 -16.03 -36.45
CA PHE A 218 7.16 -17.36 -36.17
C PHE A 218 8.56 -17.32 -35.53
N ASN A 219 9.21 -16.16 -35.50
CA ASN A 219 10.50 -15.99 -34.85
C ASN A 219 10.32 -15.67 -33.35
N LYS A 220 10.26 -16.73 -32.52
CA LYS A 220 10.09 -16.60 -31.06
C LYS A 220 11.15 -15.69 -30.41
N LYS A 221 12.37 -15.63 -30.95
CA LYS A 221 13.44 -14.76 -30.43
C LYS A 221 13.11 -13.27 -30.54
N ILE A 222 12.15 -12.89 -31.38
CA ILE A 222 11.71 -11.50 -31.57
C ILE A 222 10.27 -11.32 -31.08
N SER A 223 9.38 -12.26 -31.40
CA SER A 223 7.96 -12.12 -31.06
C SER A 223 7.72 -12.11 -29.55
N GLU A 224 8.38 -12.98 -28.77
CA GLU A 224 8.25 -13.00 -27.31
C GLU A 224 8.73 -11.70 -26.64
N PRO A 225 9.93 -11.17 -26.93
CA PRO A 225 10.32 -9.81 -26.54
C PRO A 225 9.26 -8.75 -26.85
N LEU A 226 8.73 -8.73 -28.08
CA LEU A 226 7.72 -7.75 -28.49
C LEU A 226 6.42 -7.87 -27.68
N PHE A 227 5.99 -9.09 -27.36
CA PHE A 227 4.85 -9.32 -26.46
C PHE A 227 5.10 -8.79 -25.06
N LYS A 228 6.30 -9.01 -24.51
CA LYS A 228 6.68 -8.53 -23.18
C LYS A 228 6.72 -7.00 -23.11
N LEU A 229 7.29 -6.35 -24.12
CA LEU A 229 7.29 -4.90 -24.21
C LEU A 229 5.87 -4.32 -24.30
N GLU A 230 4.99 -4.94 -25.11
CA GLU A 230 3.59 -4.50 -25.17
C GLU A 230 2.88 -4.65 -23.82
N TYR A 231 3.11 -5.77 -23.12
CA TYR A 231 2.57 -5.99 -21.78
C TYR A 231 3.03 -4.89 -20.80
N GLN A 232 4.32 -4.55 -20.80
CA GLN A 232 4.86 -3.48 -19.96
C GLN A 232 4.26 -2.11 -20.29
N ILE A 233 4.13 -1.78 -21.58
CA ILE A 233 3.49 -0.51 -22.00
C ILE A 233 2.03 -0.46 -21.56
N ASN A 234 1.28 -1.56 -21.70
CA ASN A 234 -0.11 -1.61 -21.23
C ASN A 234 -0.21 -1.46 -19.71
N TYR A 235 0.72 -2.05 -18.96
CA TYR A 235 0.83 -1.86 -17.52
C TYR A 235 1.10 -0.39 -17.17
N PHE A 236 2.07 0.27 -17.82
CA PHE A 236 2.36 1.70 -17.63
C PHE A 236 1.12 2.56 -17.91
N LYS A 237 0.43 2.34 -19.04
CA LYS A 237 -0.79 3.07 -19.36
C LYS A 237 -1.88 2.88 -18.31
N LYS A 238 -2.05 1.66 -17.77
CA LYS A 238 -3.00 1.39 -16.69
C LYS A 238 -2.61 2.12 -15.41
N LEU A 239 -1.34 2.10 -15.05
CA LEU A 239 -0.80 2.80 -13.88
C LEU A 239 -1.08 4.31 -13.99
N LEU A 240 -0.74 4.92 -15.13
CA LEU A 240 -0.95 6.36 -15.34
C LEU A 240 -2.43 6.75 -15.34
N LYS A 241 -3.34 5.86 -15.80
CA LYS A 241 -4.78 6.07 -15.65
C LYS A 241 -5.22 6.05 -14.19
N THR A 242 -4.72 5.10 -13.40
CA THR A 242 -5.04 4.99 -11.96
C THR A 242 -4.49 6.18 -11.16
N TYR A 243 -3.28 6.64 -11.49
CA TYR A 243 -2.57 7.68 -10.75
C TYR A 243 -2.55 9.04 -11.47
N ASN A 244 -3.54 9.30 -12.33
CA ASN A 244 -3.59 10.52 -13.15
C ASN A 244 -3.60 11.79 -12.29
N GLU A 245 -4.31 11.77 -11.16
CA GLU A 245 -4.42 12.90 -10.24
C GLU A 245 -3.05 13.34 -9.69
N ILE A 246 -2.17 12.38 -9.40
CA ILE A 246 -0.85 12.66 -8.82
C ILE A 246 0.25 12.82 -9.86
N ALA A 247 -0.03 12.52 -11.14
CA ALA A 247 0.98 12.55 -12.20
C ALA A 247 1.63 13.94 -12.39
N TYR A 248 0.83 15.00 -12.19
CA TYR A 248 1.25 16.40 -12.34
C TYR A 248 1.81 17.02 -11.06
N MET A 249 1.72 16.32 -9.94
CA MET A 249 2.22 16.82 -8.67
C MET A 249 3.75 16.86 -8.65
N ASN A 250 4.30 17.71 -7.78
CA ASN A 250 5.64 17.56 -7.23
C ASN A 250 5.60 16.73 -5.92
N GLU A 251 6.77 16.38 -5.37
CA GLU A 251 6.84 15.52 -4.17
C GLU A 251 6.11 16.14 -2.97
N ARG A 252 6.21 17.46 -2.77
CA ARG A 252 5.55 18.15 -1.65
C ARG A 252 4.04 18.10 -1.78
N GLU A 253 3.51 18.35 -2.98
CA GLU A 253 2.09 18.27 -3.28
C GLU A 253 1.56 16.86 -3.07
N TYR A 254 2.29 15.85 -3.57
CA TYR A 254 1.95 14.44 -3.38
C TYR A 254 1.89 14.05 -1.90
N LEU A 255 2.92 14.40 -1.10
CA LEU A 255 2.92 14.08 0.32
C LEU A 255 1.78 14.78 1.07
N LYS A 256 1.44 16.03 0.68
CA LYS A 256 0.29 16.74 1.23
C LYS A 256 -1.03 16.07 0.83
N PHE A 257 -1.15 15.62 -0.41
CA PHE A 257 -2.32 14.88 -0.90
C PHE A 257 -2.55 13.59 -0.10
N ILE A 258 -1.50 12.78 0.11
CA ILE A 258 -1.57 11.57 0.94
C ILE A 258 -1.96 11.92 2.37
N TYR A 259 -1.30 12.91 2.98
CA TYR A 259 -1.62 13.34 4.34
C TYR A 259 -3.09 13.74 4.48
N ASN A 260 -3.63 14.51 3.53
CA ASN A 260 -5.04 14.91 3.56
C ASN A 260 -5.98 13.71 3.42
N SER A 261 -5.64 12.73 2.57
CA SER A 261 -6.42 11.49 2.43
C SER A 261 -6.41 10.67 3.71
N GLU A 262 -5.26 10.57 4.39
CA GLU A 262 -5.15 9.91 5.70
C GLU A 262 -5.99 10.64 6.76
N ASP A 263 -5.91 11.96 6.83
CA ASP A 263 -6.70 12.77 7.77
C ASP A 263 -8.21 12.62 7.52
N ILE A 264 -8.67 12.50 6.26
CA ILE A 264 -10.08 12.19 5.94
C ILE A 264 -10.46 10.83 6.54
N ASN A 265 -9.68 9.78 6.32
CA ASN A 265 -9.96 8.44 6.85
C ASN A 265 -9.96 8.42 8.39
N ILE A 266 -9.04 9.16 9.02
CA ILE A 266 -8.97 9.35 10.47
C ILE A 266 -10.23 10.06 10.98
N ASN A 267 -10.70 11.09 10.28
CA ASN A 267 -11.93 11.80 10.64
C ASN A 267 -13.18 10.94 10.47
N GLU A 268 -13.24 10.09 9.45
CA GLU A 268 -14.33 9.10 9.31
C GLU A 268 -14.38 8.12 10.49
N ARG A 269 -13.21 7.68 10.99
CA ARG A 269 -13.12 6.86 12.21
C ARG A 269 -13.60 7.61 13.45
N LEU A 270 -13.32 8.92 13.57
CA LEU A 270 -13.82 9.74 14.67
C LEU A 270 -15.35 9.80 14.70
N CYS A 271 -16.00 9.90 13.53
CA CYS A 271 -17.46 9.99 13.41
C CYS A 271 -18.20 8.73 13.88
N ILE A 272 -17.52 7.58 13.95
CA ILE A 272 -18.11 6.31 14.39
C ILE A 272 -17.73 5.93 15.83
N ILE A 273 -17.10 6.83 16.58
CA ILE A 273 -16.88 6.62 18.01
C ILE A 273 -18.23 6.60 18.73
N ARG A 274 -18.46 5.55 19.53
CA ARG A 274 -19.69 5.44 20.33
C ARG A 274 -19.60 6.26 21.59
N VAL A 275 -20.29 7.39 21.60
CA VAL A 275 -20.62 8.14 22.81
C VAL A 275 -21.91 7.57 23.39
N LYS A 276 -21.95 7.34 24.70
CA LYS A 276 -23.21 7.00 25.35
C LYS A 276 -24.00 8.29 25.52
N ASN A 277 -25.24 8.33 25.00
CA ASN A 277 -26.22 9.34 25.44
C ASN A 277 -26.69 9.03 26.85
#